data_AF-A0A2H0AAT5-F1
#
_entry.id   AF-A0A2H0AAT5-F1
#
_cell.length_a   1.000
_cell.length_b   1.000
_cell.length_c   1.000
_cell.angle_alpha   90.00
_cell.angle_beta   90.00
_cell.angle_gamma   90.00
#
_symmetry.space_group_name_H-M   'P 1'
#
loop_
_entity.id
_entity.type
_entity.pdbx_description
1 polymer ?
#
loop_
_entity_poly.entity_id
_entity_poly.type
_entity_poly.pdbx_seq_one_letter_code
_entity_poly.pdbx_strand_id
1 'polypeptide(L)' 'MIANLKKGDRVITSGGIYGLITAIDENTVTLEVAEKVRIKVTRSSLAGLNK' A
#
# COMPACT_ATOMS: atom_id res chain seq x y z
N MET A 1 4.53 -13.18 8.61
CA MET A 1 5.08 -13.13 7.24
C MET A 1 4.55 -11.87 6.57
N ILE A 2 5.32 -10.77 6.64
CA ILE A 2 5.03 -9.52 5.93
C ILE A 2 5.31 -9.80 4.46
N ALA A 3 4.28 -10.29 3.77
CA ALA A 3 4.36 -10.71 2.38
C ALA A 3 5.01 -9.61 1.55
N ASN A 4 5.94 -10.01 0.69
CA ASN A 4 6.68 -9.20 -0.27
C ASN A 4 5.79 -8.14 -0.95
N LEU A 5 5.67 -6.97 -0.34
CA LEU A 5 5.02 -5.82 -0.96
C LEU A 5 5.90 -5.41 -2.14
N LYS A 6 5.40 -5.62 -3.36
CA LYS A 6 6.05 -5.16 -4.58
C LYS A 6 5.28 -4.00 -5.19
N LYS A 7 6.01 -3.17 -5.94
CA LYS A 7 5.37 -2.14 -6.79
C LYS A 7 4.44 -2.85 -7.77
N GLY A 8 3.20 -2.41 -7.85
CA GLY A 8 2.14 -3.05 -8.64
C GLY A 8 1.21 -3.97 -7.85
N ASP A 9 1.51 -4.27 -6.58
CA ASP A 9 0.61 -5.07 -5.76
C ASP A 9 -0.59 -4.23 -5.27
N ARG A 10 -1.75 -4.88 -5.22
CA ARG A 10 -2.96 -4.33 -4.59
C ARG A 10 -2.93 -4.68 -3.11
N VAL A 11 -3.10 -3.67 -2.28
CA VAL A 11 -3.08 -3.83 -0.83
C VAL A 11 -4.22 -3.09 -0.18
N ILE A 12 -4.55 -3.54 1.03
CA ILE A 12 -5.50 -2.88 1.91
C ILE A 12 -4.72 -2.23 3.05
N THR A 13 -5.02 -0.97 3.30
CA THR A 13 -4.52 -0.26 4.49
C THR A 13 -5.37 -0.62 5.72
N SER A 14 -4.86 -0.37 6.91
CA SER A 14 -5.55 -0.61 8.19
C SER A 14 -6.92 0.09 8.30
N GLY A 15 -7.16 1.12 7.50
CA GLY A 15 -8.47 1.81 7.41
C GLY A 15 -9.44 1.20 6.39
N GLY A 16 -9.15 0.03 5.80
CA GLY A 16 -9.99 -0.59 4.77
C GLY A 16 -9.85 0.03 3.37
N ILE A 17 -8.85 0.88 3.16
CA ILE A 17 -8.63 1.54 1.87
C ILE A 17 -7.87 0.60 0.95
N TYR A 18 -8.43 0.34 -0.22
CA TYR A 18 -7.80 -0.42 -1.29
C TYR A 18 -6.95 0.51 -2.15
N GLY A 19 -5.70 0.14 -2.39
CA GLY A 19 -4.81 0.91 -3.25
C GLY A 19 -3.76 0.04 -3.91
N LEU A 20 -3.16 0.58 -4.97
CA LEU A 20 -2.03 -0.03 -5.68
C LEU A 20 -0.73 0.61 -5.21
N ILE A 21 0.28 -0.19 -4.90
CA ILE A 21 1.59 0.33 -4.50
C ILE A 21 2.31 0.90 -5.72
N THR A 22 2.59 2.21 -5.67
CA THR A 22 3.36 2.90 -6.72
C THR A 22 4.81 3.14 -6.28
N ALA A 23 5.04 3.38 -4.99
CA ALA A 23 6.39 3.52 -4.44
C ALA A 23 6.49 2.92 -3.03
N ILE A 24 7.66 2.41 -2.71
CA ILE A 24 8.00 1.84 -1.40
C ILE A 24 9.28 2.53 -0.97
N ASP A 25 9.21 3.26 0.13
CA ASP A 25 10.35 3.78 0.88
C ASP A 25 10.57 2.90 2.13
N GLU A 26 11.62 3.17 2.90
CA GLU A 26 11.94 2.36 4.09
C GLU A 26 10.83 2.38 5.14
N ASN A 27 10.30 3.57 5.43
CA ASN A 27 9.29 3.80 6.48
C ASN A 27 7.88 4.05 5.94
N THR A 28 7.76 4.44 4.67
CA THR A 28 6.49 4.83 4.05
C THR A 28 6.25 4.13 2.73
N VAL A 29 4.99 3.92 2.39
CA VAL A 29 4.56 3.36 1.11
C VAL A 29 3.60 4.35 0.46
N THR A 30 3.80 4.60 -0.82
CA THR A 30 2.89 5.41 -1.62
C THR A 30 1.93 4.49 -2.35
N LEU A 31 0.64 4.68 -2.09
CA LEU A 31 -0.44 3.97 -2.73
C LEU A 31 -1.25 4.92 -3.60
N GLU A 32 -1.65 4.42 -4.74
CA GLU A 32 -2.64 5.07 -5.59
C GLU A 32 -3.99 4.41 -5.35
N VAL A 33 -4.96 5.22 -4.91
CA VAL A 33 -6.31 4.75 -4.52
C VAL A 33 -7.36 5.14 -5.56
N ALA A 34 -7.10 6.19 -6.33
CA ALA A 34 -7.92 6.64 -7.44
C ALA A 34 -7.04 7.39 -8.45
N GLU A 35 -7.58 7.65 -9.63
CA GLU A 35 -6.86 8.35 -10.70
C GLU A 35 -6.38 9.73 -10.23
N LYS A 36 -5.06 9.97 -10.25
CA LYS A 36 -4.37 11.16 -9.68
C LYS A 36 -4.40 11.30 -8.15
N VAL A 37 -4.95 10.34 -7.40
CA VAL A 37 -4.96 10.38 -5.93
C VAL A 37 -3.94 9.40 -5.37
N ARG A 38 -2.82 9.95 -4.88
CA ARG A 38 -1.77 9.20 -4.20
C ARG A 38 -1.73 9.54 -2.72
N ILE A 39 -1.76 8.51 -1.89
CA ILE A 39 -1.66 8.63 -0.44
C ILE A 39 -0.35 8.00 0.01
N LYS A 40 0.31 8.66 0.96
CA LYS A 40 1.50 8.12 1.61
C LYS A 40 1.07 7.60 2.97
N VAL A 41 1.31 6.32 3.21
CA VAL A 41 0.98 5.66 4.46
C VAL A 41 2.23 5.04 5.06
N THR A 42 2.26 4.90 6.37
CA THR A 42 3.33 4.17 7.05
C THR A 42 3.24 2.69 6.73
N ARG A 43 4.40 2.04 6.63
CA ARG A 43 4.48 0.61 6.33
C ARG A 43 3.77 -0.26 7.38
N SER A 44 3.69 0.24 8.62
CA SER A 44 2.94 -0.36 9.73
C SER A 44 1.42 -0.38 9.53
N SER A 45 0.90 0.50 8.67
CA SER A 45 -0.54 0.66 8.43
C SER A 45 -1.03 -0.18 7.25
N LEU A 46 -0.24 -1.14 6.75
CA LEU A 46 -0.64 -2.06 5.68
C LEU A 46 -1.18 -3.36 6.30
N ALA A 47 -2.46 -3.66 6.06
CA ALA A 47 -3.17 -4.76 6.71
C ALA A 47 -2.99 -6.14 6.05
N GLY A 48 -2.19 -6.24 4.99
CA GLY A 48 -1.86 -7.51 4.31
C GLY A 48 -2.48 -7.64 2.92
N LEU A 49 -1.81 -8.44 2.07
CA LEU A 49 -2.25 -8.74 0.71
C LEU A 49 -3.47 -9.68 0.73
N ASN A 50 -4.51 -9.34 -0.03
CA ASN A 50 -5.46 -10.34 -0.53
C ASN A 50 -4.82 -11.01 -1.75
N LYS A 51 -4.79 -12.35 -1.73
CA LYS A 51 -4.22 -13.22 -2.76
C LYS A 51 -5.09 -13.24 -4.01
#